data_AF-A0A1A1YAE3-F1
#
_entry.id   AF-A0A1A1YAE3-F1
#
_cell.length_a   1.000
_cell.length_b   1.000
_cell.length_c   1.000
_cell.angle_alpha   90.00
_cell.angle_beta   90.00
_cell.angle_gamma   90.00
#
_symmetry.space_group_name_H-M   'P 1'
#
loop_
_entity.id
_entity.type
_entity.pdbx_description
1 polymer ?
#
loop_
_entity_poly.entity_id
_entity_poly.type
_entity_poly.pdbx_seq_one_letter_code
_entity_poly.pdbx_strand_id
1 'polypeptide(L)'
;MRARTYNQSHIARNHDGRRRISIYWTWSYPWESQRDPAVIYNRFSTMTEVRNVLWPSYETPEYDAANFLQGIAGTLELFHRSALAFQELAEEATGHPVAVFQRIDQAGYKLPIDERILADTDTLMVFGLDHLLSEQEAAPEEIAAISEWLKREGTCLLLAPHHDVGFTEDSAQQQMEYEHHGDRLVPRQQRFGQYTRSLMKALDVPVHNIWGLRPAVVEGTKEIAPLTGFRDLDTPRLLDNVSTFNFHPHLPHYELTVPEGKGVHVLGRQRVDPNRPHPFTEAGNTEFNALIWMPPGGQRAGDIVLIDSTHFTTLFGGTDSLKNLWRNLATMK
;
A
#
# COMPACT_ATOMS: atom_id res chain seq x y z
N MET A 1 -27.08 -3.49 7.64
CA MET A 1 -26.09 -4.17 8.51
C MET A 1 -24.94 -3.21 8.75
N ARG A 2 -24.38 -3.10 9.96
CA ARG A 2 -23.23 -2.20 10.22
C ARG A 2 -21.97 -2.74 9.54
N ALA A 3 -21.08 -1.85 9.08
CA ALA A 3 -19.75 -2.25 8.63
C ALA A 3 -18.97 -2.90 9.78
N ARG A 4 -18.12 -3.87 9.46
CA ARG A 4 -17.22 -4.53 10.42
C ARG A 4 -15.83 -3.99 10.22
N THR A 5 -15.27 -3.37 11.24
CA THR A 5 -13.85 -3.06 11.29
C THR A 5 -13.09 -4.28 11.83
N TYR A 6 -11.78 -4.31 11.65
CA TYR A 6 -10.92 -5.35 12.18
C TYR A 6 -11.23 -5.61 13.67
N ASN A 7 -11.58 -6.86 13.98
CA ASN A 7 -11.99 -7.39 15.28
C ASN A 7 -13.19 -6.74 16.00
N GLN A 8 -13.96 -5.84 15.37
CA GLN A 8 -15.12 -5.21 16.03
C GLN A 8 -16.18 -4.65 15.07
N SER A 9 -17.32 -4.21 15.62
CA SER A 9 -18.31 -3.44 14.84
C SER A 9 -17.85 -1.99 14.66
N HIS A 10 -18.09 -1.41 13.49
CA HIS A 10 -17.74 -0.02 13.22
C HIS A 10 -18.52 0.95 14.12
N ILE A 11 -17.83 1.95 14.64
CA ILE A 11 -18.39 3.10 15.35
C ILE A 11 -18.29 4.32 14.43
N ALA A 12 -19.42 4.86 14.01
CA ALA A 12 -19.47 6.00 13.10
C ALA A 12 -18.83 7.25 13.72
N ARG A 13 -18.12 8.03 12.90
CA ARG A 13 -17.43 9.26 13.30
C ARG A 13 -18.19 10.48 12.80
N ASN A 14 -18.34 11.48 13.66
CA ASN A 14 -19.06 12.70 13.30
C ASN A 14 -18.28 13.51 12.26
N HIS A 15 -18.99 14.10 11.30
CA HIS A 15 -18.39 15.03 10.35
C HIS A 15 -18.26 16.42 10.98
N ASP A 16 -17.12 16.68 11.64
CA ASP A 16 -16.85 17.92 12.40
C ASP A 16 -15.80 18.84 11.73
N GLY A 17 -15.50 18.58 10.45
CA GLY A 17 -14.50 19.30 9.67
C GLY A 17 -13.08 18.75 9.79
N ARG A 18 -12.84 17.77 10.66
CA ARG A 18 -11.58 17.00 10.71
C ARG A 18 -11.73 15.72 9.89
N ARG A 19 -10.65 15.32 9.23
CA ARG A 19 -10.65 14.23 8.24
C ARG A 19 -10.90 12.87 8.90
N ARG A 20 -11.85 12.09 8.37
CA ARG A 20 -12.10 10.71 8.77
C ARG A 20 -11.37 9.76 7.82
N ILE A 21 -10.36 9.07 8.33
CA ILE A 21 -9.48 8.20 7.51
C ILE A 21 -9.84 6.73 7.71
N SER A 22 -9.91 5.97 6.63
CA SER A 22 -10.19 4.54 6.67
C SER A 22 -9.19 3.76 5.84
N ILE A 23 -8.80 2.60 6.34
CA ILE A 23 -7.97 1.61 5.63
C ILE A 23 -8.89 0.47 5.17
N TYR A 24 -8.70 0.00 3.96
CA TYR A 24 -9.39 -1.15 3.39
C TYR A 24 -8.35 -2.15 2.84
N TRP A 25 -8.20 -3.28 3.51
CA TRP A 25 -7.38 -4.39 3.02
C TRP A 25 -8.16 -5.18 1.98
N THR A 26 -7.62 -5.33 0.78
CA THR A 26 -8.33 -5.93 -0.35
C THR A 26 -8.39 -7.46 -0.31
N TRP A 27 -7.61 -8.09 0.57
CA TRP A 27 -7.50 -9.54 0.66
C TRP A 27 -8.79 -10.23 1.08
N SER A 28 -8.78 -11.55 0.85
CA SER A 28 -9.60 -12.47 1.64
C SER A 28 -8.77 -13.08 2.75
N TYR A 29 -9.00 -12.67 4.00
CA TYR A 29 -8.21 -13.19 5.14
C TYR A 29 -8.22 -14.73 5.21
N PRO A 30 -9.37 -15.44 5.16
CA PRO A 30 -9.37 -16.89 5.25
C PRO A 30 -8.69 -17.56 4.04
N TRP A 31 -8.79 -16.96 2.85
CA TRP A 31 -8.13 -17.50 1.66
C TRP A 31 -6.61 -17.36 1.76
N GLU A 32 -6.13 -16.19 2.17
CA GLU A 32 -4.69 -15.88 2.30
C GLU A 32 -4.04 -16.65 3.46
N SER A 33 -4.68 -16.66 4.63
CA SER A 33 -4.14 -17.31 5.84
C SER A 33 -4.03 -18.82 5.75
N GLN A 34 -4.81 -19.47 4.88
CA GLN A 34 -4.86 -20.92 4.70
C GLN A 34 -4.02 -21.41 3.50
N ARG A 35 -3.27 -20.53 2.84
CA ARG A 35 -2.36 -20.93 1.75
C ARG A 35 -1.34 -21.96 2.28
N ASP A 36 -1.08 -22.99 1.48
CA ASP A 36 -0.16 -24.07 1.84
C ASP A 36 1.28 -23.53 1.98
N PRO A 37 1.93 -23.64 3.15
CA PRO A 37 3.31 -23.22 3.34
C PRO A 37 4.32 -23.94 2.42
N ALA A 38 3.98 -25.13 1.91
CA ALA A 38 4.81 -25.86 0.95
C ALA A 38 4.83 -25.22 -0.45
N VAL A 39 3.83 -24.39 -0.78
CA VAL A 39 3.85 -23.58 -2.00
C VAL A 39 4.83 -22.43 -1.79
N ILE A 40 5.74 -22.18 -2.73
CA ILE A 40 6.79 -21.16 -2.57
C ILE A 40 6.50 -19.83 -3.26
N TYR A 41 5.45 -19.74 -4.08
CA TYR A 41 5.11 -18.54 -4.86
C TYR A 41 3.68 -18.08 -4.57
N ASN A 42 3.45 -16.77 -4.72
CA ASN A 42 2.11 -16.16 -4.58
C ASN A 42 1.39 -16.61 -3.30
N ARG A 43 2.10 -16.47 -2.17
CA ARG A 43 1.57 -16.51 -0.82
C ARG A 43 2.34 -15.51 0.03
N PHE A 44 1.75 -15.12 1.16
CA PHE A 44 2.49 -14.42 2.19
C PHE A 44 3.47 -15.37 2.87
N SER A 45 4.52 -14.79 3.45
CA SER A 45 5.43 -15.51 4.36
C SER A 45 4.67 -15.94 5.61
N THR A 46 5.08 -17.06 6.19
CA THR A 46 4.68 -17.46 7.53
C THR A 46 5.42 -16.61 8.56
N MET A 47 4.87 -16.44 9.76
CA MET A 47 5.59 -15.74 10.83
C MET A 47 6.90 -16.46 11.20
N THR A 48 6.98 -17.78 11.02
CA THR A 48 8.24 -18.52 11.20
C THR A 48 9.32 -18.10 10.19
N GLU A 49 8.95 -17.91 8.92
CA GLU A 49 9.87 -17.37 7.90
C GLU A 49 10.28 -15.93 8.21
N VAL A 50 9.34 -15.10 8.67
CA VAL A 50 9.61 -13.73 9.15
C VAL A 50 10.65 -13.75 10.27
N ARG A 51 10.44 -14.56 11.31
CA ARG A 51 11.37 -14.70 12.45
C ARG A 51 12.76 -15.15 12.02
N ASN A 52 12.84 -16.11 11.09
CA ASN A 52 14.11 -16.61 10.60
C ASN A 52 14.88 -15.56 9.78
N VAL A 53 14.21 -14.88 8.85
CA VAL A 53 14.86 -13.89 7.97
C VAL A 53 15.24 -12.62 8.73
N LEU A 54 14.38 -12.15 9.65
CA LEU A 54 14.56 -10.90 10.38
C LEU A 54 15.15 -11.10 11.79
N TRP A 55 15.78 -12.25 12.05
CA TRP A 55 16.47 -12.52 13.31
C TRP A 55 17.54 -11.44 13.62
N PRO A 56 17.67 -10.97 14.88
CA PRO A 56 16.94 -11.40 16.08
C PRO A 56 15.67 -10.58 16.37
N SER A 57 15.24 -9.67 15.48
CA SER A 57 14.20 -8.66 15.81
C SER A 57 12.85 -9.23 16.24
N TYR A 58 12.53 -10.46 15.83
CA TYR A 58 11.30 -11.17 16.21
C TYR A 58 11.54 -12.39 17.10
N GLU A 59 12.75 -12.53 17.66
CA GLU A 59 13.00 -13.53 18.72
C GLU A 59 12.76 -12.91 20.09
N THR A 60 11.49 -12.70 20.40
CA THR A 60 11.05 -12.21 21.71
C THR A 60 9.86 -13.05 22.20
N PRO A 61 9.56 -13.05 23.51
CA PRO A 61 8.40 -13.76 24.03
C PRO A 61 7.08 -13.37 23.35
N GLU A 62 6.98 -12.11 22.90
CA GLU A 62 5.79 -11.62 22.21
C GLU A 62 5.48 -12.38 20.91
N TYR A 63 6.50 -12.82 20.17
CA TYR A 63 6.34 -13.49 18.88
C TYR A 63 6.58 -15.00 18.94
N ASP A 64 6.70 -15.56 20.14
CA ASP A 64 6.83 -17.00 20.32
C ASP A 64 5.54 -17.75 19.96
N ALA A 65 5.63 -19.07 19.87
CA ALA A 65 4.50 -19.90 19.46
C ALA A 65 3.35 -19.97 20.49
N ALA A 66 3.60 -19.57 21.73
CA ALA A 66 2.57 -19.52 22.77
C ALA A 66 1.76 -18.22 22.71
N ASN A 67 2.38 -17.12 22.24
CA ASN A 67 1.79 -15.78 22.27
C ASN A 67 1.36 -15.27 20.89
N PHE A 68 1.92 -15.81 19.80
CA PHE A 68 1.64 -15.32 18.46
C PHE A 68 1.47 -16.44 17.42
N LEU A 69 0.59 -16.21 16.45
CA LEU A 69 0.34 -17.13 15.35
C LEU A 69 1.62 -17.32 14.51
N GLN A 70 2.05 -18.56 14.30
CA GLN A 70 3.32 -18.85 13.63
C GLN A 70 3.21 -19.09 12.11
N GLY A 71 1.98 -19.30 11.61
CA GLY A 71 1.67 -19.48 10.18
C GLY A 71 1.51 -18.16 9.44
N ILE A 72 0.88 -18.20 8.25
CA ILE A 72 0.60 -17.02 7.43
C ILE A 72 -0.33 -16.04 8.14
N ALA A 73 -1.32 -16.55 8.89
CA ALA A 73 -2.20 -15.73 9.71
C ALA A 73 -1.42 -14.75 10.61
N GLY A 74 -0.29 -15.19 11.19
CA GLY A 74 0.57 -14.31 11.99
C GLY A 74 1.16 -13.15 11.21
N THR A 75 1.58 -13.37 9.95
CA THR A 75 2.08 -12.28 9.09
C THR A 75 0.97 -11.29 8.74
N LEU A 76 -0.26 -11.75 8.51
CA LEU A 76 -1.40 -10.85 8.31
C LEU A 76 -1.70 -10.02 9.56
N GLU A 77 -1.63 -10.63 10.75
CA GLU A 77 -1.74 -9.89 12.02
C GLU A 77 -0.59 -8.90 12.20
N LEU A 78 0.63 -9.25 11.76
CA LEU A 78 1.78 -8.35 11.79
C LEU A 78 1.54 -7.11 10.90
N PHE A 79 0.89 -7.25 9.74
CA PHE A 79 0.52 -6.09 8.92
C PHE A 79 -0.46 -5.17 9.64
N HIS A 80 -1.51 -5.71 10.27
CA HIS A 80 -2.43 -4.91 11.09
C HIS A 80 -1.68 -4.17 12.20
N ARG A 81 -0.81 -4.87 12.93
CA ARG A 81 0.00 -4.28 14.00
C ARG A 81 0.94 -3.18 13.49
N SER A 82 1.56 -3.39 12.33
CA SER A 82 2.51 -2.45 11.75
C SER A 82 1.86 -1.13 11.29
N ALA A 83 0.55 -1.10 11.06
CA ALA A 83 -0.18 0.11 10.74
C ALA A 83 -0.58 0.93 11.98
N LEU A 84 -0.40 0.43 13.20
CA LEU A 84 -0.88 1.10 14.42
C LEU A 84 -0.25 2.47 14.64
N ALA A 85 1.06 2.64 14.37
CA ALA A 85 1.72 3.92 14.54
C ALA A 85 1.17 5.00 13.58
N PHE A 86 0.77 4.62 12.36
CA PHE A 86 0.07 5.52 11.45
C PHE A 86 -1.32 5.87 12.00
N GLN A 87 -2.06 4.88 12.51
CA GLN A 87 -3.39 5.07 13.07
C GLN A 87 -3.37 6.03 14.28
N GLU A 88 -2.42 5.84 15.19
CA GLU A 88 -2.22 6.71 16.36
C GLU A 88 -1.91 8.15 15.95
N LEU A 89 -1.00 8.36 15.00
CA LEU A 89 -0.65 9.69 14.52
C LEU A 89 -1.82 10.35 13.78
N ALA A 90 -2.54 9.60 12.94
CA ALA A 90 -3.71 10.09 12.25
C ALA A 90 -4.83 10.48 13.23
N GLU A 91 -5.05 9.67 14.28
CA GLU A 91 -6.00 9.98 15.34
C GLU A 91 -5.57 11.20 16.15
N GLU A 92 -4.29 11.36 16.48
CA GLU A 92 -3.77 12.57 17.14
C GLU A 92 -4.03 13.81 16.27
N ALA A 93 -3.78 13.72 14.97
CA ALA A 93 -3.91 14.84 14.03
C ALA A 93 -5.38 15.22 13.74
N THR A 94 -6.28 14.24 13.71
CA THR A 94 -7.68 14.43 13.30
C THR A 94 -8.67 14.40 14.46
N GLY A 95 -8.28 13.86 15.61
CA GLY A 95 -9.16 13.49 16.72
C GLY A 95 -10.19 12.42 16.39
N HIS A 96 -10.01 11.70 15.27
CA HIS A 96 -10.87 10.60 14.84
C HIS A 96 -10.04 9.31 14.73
N PRO A 97 -10.48 8.19 15.33
CA PRO A 97 -9.78 6.92 15.16
C PRO A 97 -9.84 6.47 13.71
N VAL A 98 -8.79 5.81 13.24
CA VAL A 98 -8.77 5.21 11.89
C VAL A 98 -9.62 3.94 11.88
N ALA A 99 -10.58 3.86 10.96
CA ALA A 99 -11.38 2.66 10.79
C ALA A 99 -10.70 1.71 9.80
N VAL A 100 -10.39 0.48 10.23
CA VAL A 100 -9.70 -0.52 9.42
C VAL A 100 -10.69 -1.60 8.98
N PHE A 101 -10.90 -1.75 7.69
CA PHE A 101 -11.80 -2.70 7.06
C PHE A 101 -11.01 -3.77 6.31
N GLN A 102 -11.64 -4.92 6.08
CA GLN A 102 -11.11 -5.98 5.23
C GLN A 102 -12.19 -6.37 4.23
N ARG A 103 -11.79 -6.70 2.99
CA ARG A 103 -12.72 -7.17 1.97
C ARG A 103 -13.42 -8.44 2.38
N ILE A 104 -12.68 -9.43 2.88
CA ILE A 104 -13.24 -10.59 3.58
C ILE A 104 -12.51 -10.73 4.91
N ASP A 105 -13.26 -10.58 5.99
CA ASP A 105 -12.71 -10.63 7.35
C ASP A 105 -12.32 -12.05 7.80
N GLN A 106 -11.72 -12.16 8.99
CA GLN A 106 -11.27 -13.42 9.59
C GLN A 106 -12.37 -14.49 9.66
N ALA A 107 -13.63 -14.08 9.76
CA ALA A 107 -14.77 -14.98 9.86
C ALA A 107 -15.42 -15.28 8.49
N GLY A 108 -14.81 -14.80 7.39
CA GLY A 108 -15.29 -15.05 6.02
C GLY A 108 -16.39 -14.11 5.55
N TYR A 109 -16.71 -13.05 6.29
CA TYR A 109 -17.76 -12.12 5.88
C TYR A 109 -17.21 -11.10 4.88
N LYS A 110 -17.85 -11.02 3.71
CA LYS A 110 -17.51 -10.04 2.69
C LYS A 110 -18.08 -8.67 3.04
N LEU A 111 -17.24 -7.65 2.97
CA LEU A 111 -17.61 -6.24 3.09
C LEU A 111 -17.17 -5.50 1.82
N PRO A 112 -18.04 -5.38 0.80
CA PRO A 112 -17.77 -4.52 -0.35
C PRO A 112 -17.65 -3.06 0.08
N ILE A 113 -16.91 -2.26 -0.70
CA ILE A 113 -16.85 -0.81 -0.49
C ILE A 113 -18.19 -0.20 -0.94
N ASP A 114 -19.01 0.21 0.03
CA ASP A 114 -20.31 0.85 -0.19
C ASP A 114 -20.58 1.94 0.87
N GLU A 115 -21.83 2.43 0.96
CA GLU A 115 -22.20 3.53 1.85
C GLU A 115 -21.92 3.26 3.33
N ARG A 116 -21.83 1.98 3.73
CA ARG A 116 -21.50 1.59 5.11
C ARG A 116 -20.08 2.01 5.49
N ILE A 117 -19.20 2.12 4.50
CA ILE A 117 -17.82 2.63 4.65
C ILE A 117 -17.78 4.11 4.23
N LEU A 118 -18.31 4.43 3.05
CA LEU A 118 -18.09 5.71 2.37
C LEU A 118 -18.78 6.90 3.05
N ALA A 119 -19.94 6.70 3.70
CA ALA A 119 -20.62 7.77 4.43
C ALA A 119 -19.79 8.30 5.62
N ASP A 120 -18.94 7.43 6.19
CA ASP A 120 -18.08 7.73 7.32
C ASP A 120 -16.61 7.97 6.97
N THR A 121 -16.30 8.23 5.69
CA THR A 121 -14.92 8.29 5.21
C THR A 121 -14.69 9.53 4.36
N ASP A 122 -13.59 10.24 4.63
CA ASP A 122 -13.13 11.38 3.82
C ASP A 122 -11.83 11.03 3.10
N THR A 123 -10.97 10.18 3.68
CA THR A 123 -9.87 9.52 2.97
C THR A 123 -10.02 8.00 3.07
N LEU A 124 -10.18 7.33 1.93
CA LEU A 124 -10.20 5.87 1.85
C LEU A 124 -8.87 5.37 1.28
N MET A 125 -8.14 4.59 2.08
CA MET A 125 -6.86 3.98 1.70
C MET A 125 -7.10 2.52 1.34
N VAL A 126 -6.96 2.16 0.07
CA VAL A 126 -7.16 0.81 -0.46
C VAL A 126 -5.80 0.13 -0.61
N PHE A 127 -5.50 -0.81 0.30
CA PHE A 127 -4.23 -1.54 0.34
C PHE A 127 -4.34 -2.84 -0.46
N GLY A 128 -3.77 -2.83 -1.67
CA GLY A 128 -3.86 -3.87 -2.69
C GLY A 128 -2.98 -5.09 -2.44
N LEU A 129 -3.22 -5.79 -1.32
CA LEU A 129 -2.48 -6.98 -0.88
C LEU A 129 -3.27 -8.29 -1.10
N ASP A 130 -4.14 -8.35 -2.09
CA ASP A 130 -4.75 -9.60 -2.56
C ASP A 130 -3.86 -10.26 -3.61
N HIS A 131 -3.50 -11.54 -3.47
CA HIS A 131 -2.77 -12.22 -4.53
C HIS A 131 -3.67 -12.37 -5.77
N LEU A 132 -3.09 -12.29 -6.98
CA LEU A 132 -3.86 -12.48 -8.24
C LEU A 132 -4.63 -13.82 -8.27
N LEU A 133 -4.10 -14.85 -7.62
CA LEU A 133 -4.74 -16.16 -7.50
C LEU A 133 -6.06 -16.15 -6.70
N SER A 134 -6.34 -15.08 -5.96
CA SER A 134 -7.58 -14.92 -5.20
C SER A 134 -8.71 -14.32 -6.03
N GLU A 135 -8.44 -13.87 -7.26
CA GLU A 135 -9.43 -13.39 -8.24
C GLU A 135 -10.37 -12.31 -7.70
N GLN A 136 -9.85 -11.44 -6.82
CA GLN A 136 -10.64 -10.34 -6.26
C GLN A 136 -10.77 -9.22 -7.29
N GLU A 137 -12.01 -8.85 -7.63
CA GLU A 137 -12.31 -7.70 -8.48
C GLU A 137 -13.34 -6.78 -7.81
N ALA A 138 -13.28 -5.50 -8.13
CA ALA A 138 -14.28 -4.51 -7.73
C ALA A 138 -15.59 -4.78 -8.47
N ALA A 139 -16.66 -4.98 -7.70
CA ALA A 139 -17.99 -5.18 -8.29
C ALA A 139 -18.51 -3.84 -8.89
N PRO A 140 -19.42 -3.89 -9.89
CA PRO A 140 -20.02 -2.69 -10.46
C PRO A 140 -20.63 -1.74 -9.43
N GLU A 141 -21.23 -2.28 -8.37
CA GLU A 141 -21.82 -1.51 -7.27
C GLU A 141 -20.76 -0.80 -6.43
N GLU A 142 -19.60 -1.43 -6.20
CA GLU A 142 -18.47 -0.81 -5.50
C GLU A 142 -17.90 0.35 -6.32
N ILE A 143 -17.72 0.13 -7.63
CA ILE A 143 -17.25 1.15 -8.57
C ILE A 143 -18.21 2.34 -8.60
N ALA A 144 -19.52 2.08 -8.68
CA ALA A 144 -20.55 3.12 -8.68
C ALA A 144 -20.55 3.91 -7.36
N ALA A 145 -20.46 3.23 -6.22
CA ALA A 145 -20.43 3.86 -4.91
C ALA A 145 -19.19 4.75 -4.73
N ILE A 146 -18.00 4.27 -5.12
CA ILE A 146 -16.75 5.04 -5.05
C ILE A 146 -16.81 6.22 -6.03
N SER A 147 -17.30 6.02 -7.25
CA SER A 147 -17.44 7.09 -8.24
C SER A 147 -18.36 8.20 -7.77
N GLU A 148 -19.48 7.85 -7.12
CA GLU A 148 -20.39 8.84 -6.52
C GLU A 148 -19.76 9.55 -5.33
N TRP A 149 -19.10 8.82 -4.44
CA TRP A 149 -18.39 9.39 -3.29
C TRP A 149 -17.29 10.39 -3.71
N LEU A 150 -16.57 10.09 -4.79
CA LEU A 150 -15.54 10.96 -5.39
C LEU A 150 -16.10 12.25 -6.01
N LYS A 151 -17.42 12.41 -6.15
CA LYS A 151 -18.04 13.70 -6.55
C LYS A 151 -18.10 14.69 -5.38
N ARG A 152 -17.83 14.26 -4.15
CA ARG A 152 -17.80 15.13 -2.97
C ARG A 152 -16.43 15.78 -2.83
N GLU A 153 -16.41 17.11 -2.74
CA GLU A 153 -15.20 17.89 -2.44
C GLU A 153 -14.53 17.42 -1.14
N GLY A 154 -13.20 17.50 -1.09
CA GLY A 154 -12.39 17.11 0.06
C GLY A 154 -12.21 15.60 0.26
N THR A 155 -12.82 14.76 -0.58
CA THR A 155 -12.56 13.30 -0.57
C THR A 155 -11.21 12.96 -1.19
N CYS A 156 -10.56 11.90 -0.69
CA CYS A 156 -9.30 11.40 -1.25
C CYS A 156 -9.30 9.88 -1.29
N LEU A 157 -9.23 9.30 -2.48
CA LEU A 157 -9.01 7.87 -2.69
C LEU A 157 -7.51 7.62 -2.81
N LEU A 158 -6.92 7.02 -1.77
CA LEU A 158 -5.53 6.55 -1.83
C LEU A 158 -5.55 5.09 -2.29
N LEU A 159 -4.94 4.83 -3.45
CA LEU A 159 -4.76 3.50 -4.01
C LEU A 159 -3.31 3.08 -3.79
N ALA A 160 -3.12 1.95 -3.10
CA ALA A 160 -1.81 1.34 -2.93
C ALA A 160 -1.78 -0.01 -3.68
N PRO A 161 -1.76 0.00 -5.03
CA PRO A 161 -1.61 -1.23 -5.78
C PRO A 161 -0.17 -1.70 -5.59
N HIS A 162 -0.02 -2.92 -5.06
CA HIS A 162 1.29 -3.48 -4.78
C HIS A 162 1.95 -3.99 -6.07
N HIS A 163 3.26 -4.21 -6.05
CA HIS A 163 4.02 -4.60 -7.24
C HIS A 163 3.81 -6.07 -7.65
N ASP A 164 4.30 -6.43 -8.83
CA ASP A 164 4.62 -7.81 -9.16
C ASP A 164 6.13 -8.02 -9.00
N VAL A 165 6.50 -9.25 -8.62
CA VAL A 165 7.83 -9.82 -8.78
C VAL A 165 7.68 -11.06 -9.63
N GLY A 166 8.54 -11.22 -10.63
CA GLY A 166 8.58 -12.37 -11.52
C GLY A 166 7.30 -12.52 -12.34
N PHE A 167 6.83 -11.46 -13.00
CA PHE A 167 5.65 -11.55 -13.89
C PHE A 167 5.91 -12.31 -15.18
N THR A 168 7.18 -12.49 -15.54
CA THR A 168 7.67 -13.23 -16.71
C THR A 168 7.72 -14.75 -16.45
N GLU A 169 7.81 -15.52 -17.54
CA GLU A 169 8.12 -16.97 -17.51
C GLU A 169 9.63 -17.25 -17.64
N ASP A 170 10.44 -16.22 -17.89
CA ASP A 170 11.90 -16.34 -17.95
C ASP A 170 12.50 -16.46 -16.54
N SER A 171 13.02 -17.66 -16.22
CA SER A 171 13.64 -17.95 -14.93
C SER A 171 14.93 -17.16 -14.67
N ALA A 172 15.65 -16.75 -15.71
CA ALA A 172 16.85 -15.92 -15.56
C ALA A 172 16.47 -14.51 -15.12
N GLN A 173 15.44 -13.92 -15.74
CA GLN A 173 14.90 -12.64 -15.31
C GLN A 173 14.30 -12.72 -13.89
N GLN A 174 13.52 -13.77 -13.57
CA GLN A 174 12.99 -13.97 -12.21
C GLN A 174 14.10 -14.03 -11.15
N GLN A 175 15.22 -14.70 -11.45
CA GLN A 175 16.39 -14.74 -10.56
C GLN A 175 17.03 -13.37 -10.41
N MET A 176 17.18 -12.62 -11.51
CA MET A 176 17.69 -11.25 -11.49
C MET A 176 16.80 -10.34 -10.63
N GLU A 177 15.48 -10.39 -10.80
CA GLU A 177 14.52 -9.62 -9.99
C GLU A 177 14.63 -9.98 -8.50
N TYR A 178 14.77 -11.27 -8.18
CA TYR A 178 14.98 -11.73 -6.81
C TYR A 178 16.25 -11.16 -6.16
N GLU A 179 17.36 -11.20 -6.89
CA GLU A 179 18.62 -10.60 -6.46
C GLU A 179 18.53 -9.08 -6.39
N HIS A 180 17.73 -8.47 -7.27
CA HIS A 180 17.50 -7.03 -7.30
C HIS A 180 16.83 -6.54 -6.03
N HIS A 181 15.62 -7.02 -5.71
CA HIS A 181 14.92 -6.55 -4.52
C HIS A 181 15.65 -6.98 -3.23
N GLY A 182 16.22 -8.19 -3.22
CA GLY A 182 17.06 -8.70 -2.14
C GLY A 182 16.31 -8.98 -0.82
N ASP A 183 14.99 -8.88 -0.82
CA ASP A 183 14.14 -9.32 0.28
C ASP A 183 14.03 -10.85 0.27
N ARG A 184 14.47 -11.50 1.34
CA ARG A 184 14.43 -12.95 1.45
C ARG A 184 13.04 -13.48 1.83
N LEU A 185 12.10 -12.61 2.20
CA LEU A 185 10.69 -12.97 2.43
C LEU A 185 9.87 -12.99 1.15
N VAL A 186 10.36 -12.37 0.09
CA VAL A 186 9.70 -12.35 -1.22
C VAL A 186 10.42 -13.35 -2.14
N PRO A 187 9.72 -14.35 -2.67
CA PRO A 187 10.31 -15.32 -3.58
C PRO A 187 10.45 -14.70 -4.99
N ARG A 188 11.00 -15.49 -5.92
CA ARG A 188 11.13 -15.13 -7.35
C ARG A 188 9.82 -14.80 -8.06
N GLN A 189 8.68 -15.13 -7.44
CA GLN A 189 7.37 -14.79 -7.96
C GLN A 189 6.39 -14.45 -6.84
N GLN A 190 5.92 -13.20 -6.86
CA GLN A 190 4.86 -12.73 -5.97
C GLN A 190 4.06 -11.65 -6.68
N ARG A 191 2.77 -11.89 -6.91
CA ARG A 191 1.92 -11.03 -7.74
C ARG A 191 0.64 -10.63 -6.98
N PHE A 192 0.38 -9.32 -6.91
CA PHE A 192 -0.63 -8.74 -6.03
C PHE A 192 -1.53 -7.70 -6.70
N GLY A 193 -2.65 -7.41 -6.04
CA GLY A 193 -3.45 -6.22 -6.24
C GLY A 193 -4.45 -6.32 -7.39
N GLN A 194 -5.00 -7.50 -7.67
CA GLN A 194 -6.02 -7.64 -8.72
C GLN A 194 -7.21 -6.73 -8.44
N TYR A 195 -7.66 -6.65 -7.18
CA TYR A 195 -8.76 -5.78 -6.79
C TYR A 195 -8.44 -4.32 -7.08
N THR A 196 -7.29 -3.83 -6.61
CA THR A 196 -6.90 -2.43 -6.82
C THR A 196 -6.67 -2.13 -8.30
N ARG A 197 -6.09 -3.05 -9.09
CA ARG A 197 -5.95 -2.92 -10.55
C ARG A 197 -7.30 -2.84 -11.26
N SER A 198 -8.27 -3.66 -10.85
CA SER A 198 -9.64 -3.62 -11.39
C SER A 198 -10.33 -2.29 -11.08
N LEU A 199 -10.13 -1.75 -9.87
CA LEU A 199 -10.65 -0.45 -9.46
C LEU A 199 -9.98 0.70 -10.23
N MET A 200 -8.66 0.67 -10.38
CA MET A 200 -7.90 1.64 -11.19
C MET A 200 -8.40 1.67 -12.63
N LYS A 201 -8.57 0.50 -13.25
CA LYS A 201 -9.11 0.40 -14.61
C LYS A 201 -10.52 0.98 -14.71
N ALA A 202 -11.39 0.70 -13.74
CA ALA A 202 -12.76 1.19 -13.74
C ALA A 202 -12.88 2.70 -13.48
N LEU A 203 -11.89 3.29 -12.81
CA LEU A 203 -11.81 4.73 -12.50
C LEU A 203 -10.90 5.50 -13.47
N ASP A 204 -10.51 4.88 -14.59
CA ASP A 204 -9.61 5.47 -15.60
C ASP A 204 -8.29 6.02 -15.02
N VAL A 205 -7.75 5.35 -13.99
CA VAL A 205 -6.45 5.70 -13.39
C VAL A 205 -5.33 5.25 -14.34
N PRO A 206 -4.54 6.17 -14.93
CA PRO A 206 -3.65 5.85 -16.04
C PRO A 206 -2.28 5.37 -15.56
N VAL A 207 -2.28 4.31 -14.74
CA VAL A 207 -1.08 3.76 -14.12
C VAL A 207 -0.99 2.26 -14.31
N HIS A 208 0.20 1.79 -14.64
CA HIS A 208 0.59 0.40 -14.64
C HIS A 208 1.61 0.12 -13.53
N ASN A 209 1.44 -0.98 -12.78
CA ASN A 209 2.29 -1.33 -11.63
C ASN A 209 2.71 -2.82 -11.70
N ILE A 210 3.96 -3.10 -12.07
CA ILE A 210 4.45 -4.48 -12.28
C ILE A 210 5.86 -4.77 -11.75
N TRP A 211 6.59 -3.76 -11.28
CA TRP A 211 7.99 -3.95 -10.85
C TRP A 211 8.14 -3.87 -9.34
N GLY A 212 8.83 -4.83 -8.71
CA GLY A 212 9.31 -4.74 -7.33
C GLY A 212 10.72 -4.17 -7.27
N LEU A 213 10.87 -2.86 -7.46
CA LEU A 213 12.18 -2.20 -7.57
C LEU A 213 12.78 -1.89 -6.21
N ARG A 214 14.08 -2.14 -6.05
CA ARG A 214 14.81 -1.75 -4.85
C ARG A 214 15.13 -0.26 -4.89
N PRO A 215 14.64 0.55 -3.94
CA PRO A 215 15.12 1.92 -3.81
C PRO A 215 16.60 1.93 -3.42
N ALA A 216 17.34 2.89 -3.96
CA ALA A 216 18.74 3.11 -3.61
C ALA A 216 18.88 3.57 -2.15
N VAL A 217 20.04 3.30 -1.58
CA VAL A 217 20.50 3.88 -0.31
C VAL A 217 21.58 4.92 -0.59
N VAL A 218 21.80 5.84 0.35
CA VAL A 218 22.96 6.75 0.32
C VAL A 218 24.23 5.91 0.45
N GLU A 219 25.15 6.09 -0.50
CA GLU A 219 26.37 5.30 -0.62
C GLU A 219 27.19 5.30 0.68
N GLY A 220 27.64 4.11 1.09
CA GLY A 220 28.34 3.91 2.36
C GLY A 220 27.44 3.89 3.61
N THR A 221 26.12 4.01 3.48
CA THR A 221 25.17 3.99 4.59
C THR A 221 24.05 2.95 4.38
N LYS A 222 23.13 2.85 5.36
CA LYS A 222 21.87 2.10 5.24
C LYS A 222 20.66 3.01 5.04
N GLU A 223 20.87 4.32 4.98
CA GLU A 223 19.81 5.30 4.84
C GLU A 223 19.29 5.32 3.41
N ILE A 224 17.98 5.38 3.23
CA ILE A 224 17.37 5.47 1.91
C ILE A 224 17.83 6.76 1.19
N ALA A 225 18.05 6.66 -0.12
CA ALA A 225 18.35 7.83 -0.93
C ALA A 225 17.21 8.87 -0.85
N PRO A 226 17.53 10.18 -0.85
CA PRO A 226 16.51 11.24 -0.85
C PRO A 226 15.49 11.08 -1.98
N LEU A 227 14.25 11.46 -1.69
CA LEU A 227 13.16 11.53 -2.67
C LEU A 227 13.39 12.71 -3.61
N THR A 228 13.29 12.46 -4.91
CA THR A 228 13.14 13.52 -5.91
C THR A 228 11.68 13.97 -5.90
N GLY A 229 11.39 15.05 -5.16
CA GLY A 229 10.03 15.57 -4.95
C GLY A 229 9.72 16.82 -5.77
N PHE A 230 8.57 16.83 -6.45
CA PHE A 230 8.06 17.91 -7.31
C PHE A 230 7.02 18.75 -6.55
N ARG A 231 7.51 19.58 -5.62
CA ARG A 231 6.67 20.33 -4.66
C ARG A 231 5.86 21.46 -5.30
N ASP A 232 6.27 21.93 -6.48
CA ASP A 232 5.51 22.89 -7.29
C ASP A 232 4.22 22.29 -7.86
N LEU A 233 4.17 20.96 -8.04
CA LEU A 233 2.98 20.22 -8.45
C LEU A 233 2.13 19.75 -7.25
N ASP A 234 2.69 19.72 -6.05
CA ASP A 234 2.07 19.16 -4.85
C ASP A 234 1.11 20.15 -4.15
N THR A 235 0.03 20.51 -4.84
CA THR A 235 -1.03 21.36 -4.27
C THR A 235 -1.61 20.81 -2.95
N PRO A 236 -1.79 19.49 -2.76
CA PRO A 236 -2.26 18.95 -1.50
C PRO A 236 -1.22 18.96 -0.37
N ARG A 237 0.04 19.32 -0.68
CA ARG A 237 1.16 19.42 0.26
C ARG A 237 1.53 18.10 0.94
N LEU A 238 1.41 16.98 0.22
CA LEU A 238 1.79 15.66 0.71
C LEU A 238 3.29 15.56 1.05
N LEU A 239 4.14 16.34 0.38
CA LEU A 239 5.60 16.33 0.47
C LEU A 239 6.18 17.44 1.35
N ASP A 240 5.34 18.16 2.09
CA ASP A 240 5.78 19.14 3.08
C ASP A 240 6.65 18.47 4.15
N ASN A 241 7.90 18.92 4.25
CA ASN A 241 8.90 18.35 5.16
C ASN A 241 9.13 16.83 4.97
N VAL A 242 8.83 16.30 3.79
CA VAL A 242 9.14 14.91 3.40
C VAL A 242 10.39 14.93 2.53
N SER A 243 11.48 14.35 3.03
CA SER A 243 12.77 14.22 2.32
C SER A 243 13.02 12.81 1.82
N THR A 244 12.43 11.81 2.47
CA THR A 244 12.56 10.39 2.17
C THR A 244 11.25 9.67 2.46
N PHE A 245 11.02 8.56 1.77
CA PHE A 245 10.02 7.58 2.17
C PHE A 245 10.63 6.52 3.10
N ASN A 246 9.85 5.51 3.51
CA ASN A 246 10.38 4.38 4.27
C ASN A 246 11.16 3.43 3.35
N PHE A 247 12.15 2.74 3.89
CA PHE A 247 12.86 1.73 3.11
C PHE A 247 12.02 0.45 3.02
N HIS A 248 11.59 0.10 1.82
CA HIS A 248 11.01 -1.21 1.50
C HIS A 248 11.78 -1.81 0.33
N PRO A 249 12.19 -3.10 0.35
CA PRO A 249 13.17 -3.59 -0.62
C PRO A 249 12.63 -3.78 -2.05
N HIS A 250 11.31 -3.75 -2.24
CA HIS A 250 10.63 -3.94 -3.53
C HIS A 250 9.43 -2.98 -3.61
N LEU A 251 9.63 -1.81 -4.19
CA LEU A 251 8.57 -0.82 -4.37
C LEU A 251 8.02 -0.85 -5.80
N PRO A 252 6.71 -0.63 -5.97
CA PRO A 252 6.10 -0.50 -7.29
C PRO A 252 6.67 0.71 -8.04
N HIS A 253 7.05 0.48 -9.29
CA HIS A 253 7.08 1.58 -10.26
C HIS A 253 5.65 1.87 -10.73
N TYR A 254 5.17 3.07 -10.48
CA TYR A 254 3.91 3.55 -11.05
C TYR A 254 4.14 4.17 -12.44
N GLU A 255 4.24 3.31 -13.44
CA GLU A 255 4.40 3.71 -14.84
C GLU A 255 3.13 4.43 -15.33
N LEU A 256 3.29 5.65 -15.87
CA LEU A 256 2.16 6.36 -16.44
C LEU A 256 1.85 5.83 -17.83
N THR A 257 0.58 5.52 -18.09
CA THR A 257 0.11 5.09 -19.43
C THR A 257 -0.30 6.26 -20.32
N VAL A 258 -0.24 7.48 -19.78
CA VAL A 258 -0.46 8.74 -20.47
C VAL A 258 0.64 9.75 -20.08
N PRO A 259 0.93 10.76 -20.92
CA PRO A 259 1.86 11.82 -20.54
C PRO A 259 1.41 12.56 -19.27
N GLU A 260 2.38 13.04 -18.49
CA GLU A 260 2.10 13.97 -17.39
C GLU A 260 1.33 15.19 -17.91
N GLY A 261 0.37 15.66 -17.12
CA GLY A 261 -0.50 16.76 -17.52
C GLY A 261 -1.38 17.23 -16.38
N LYS A 262 -2.36 18.10 -16.66
CA LYS A 262 -3.21 18.70 -15.63
C LYS A 262 -4.05 17.71 -14.80
N GLY A 263 -4.19 16.46 -15.26
CA GLY A 263 -5.01 15.44 -14.61
C GLY A 263 -4.22 14.35 -13.89
N VAL A 264 -2.89 14.31 -14.05
CA VAL A 264 -2.02 13.31 -13.42
C VAL A 264 -0.61 13.89 -13.26
N HIS A 265 -0.11 13.86 -12.03
CA HIS A 265 1.17 14.43 -11.63
C HIS A 265 2.01 13.38 -10.93
N VAL A 266 3.28 13.22 -11.34
CA VAL A 266 4.27 12.54 -10.50
C VAL A 266 4.74 13.54 -9.45
N LEU A 267 4.44 13.29 -8.18
CA LEU A 267 4.91 14.13 -7.09
C LEU A 267 6.26 13.68 -6.54
N GLY A 268 6.55 12.37 -6.59
CA GLY A 268 7.78 11.82 -6.03
C GLY A 268 8.35 10.69 -6.88
N ARG A 269 9.66 10.77 -7.13
CA ARG A 269 10.48 9.68 -7.69
C ARG A 269 11.51 9.22 -6.68
N GLN A 270 11.76 7.91 -6.68
CA GLN A 270 12.86 7.31 -5.93
C GLN A 270 13.92 6.80 -6.88
N ARG A 271 15.18 7.03 -6.51
CA ARG A 271 16.32 6.42 -7.19
C ARG A 271 16.26 4.90 -7.01
N VAL A 272 16.42 4.14 -8.08
CA VAL A 272 16.58 2.67 -8.02
C VAL A 272 18.03 2.32 -7.69
N ASP A 273 18.25 1.22 -6.96
CA ASP A 273 19.59 0.74 -6.60
C ASP A 273 20.40 0.45 -7.88
N PRO A 274 21.45 1.23 -8.19
CA PRO A 274 22.21 1.07 -9.44
C PRO A 274 23.15 -0.14 -9.40
N ASN A 275 23.39 -0.71 -8.21
CA ASN A 275 24.36 -1.80 -8.02
C ASN A 275 23.71 -3.18 -8.11
N ARG A 276 22.40 -3.24 -8.40
CA ARG A 276 21.64 -4.46 -8.51
C ARG A 276 20.93 -4.51 -9.85
N PRO A 277 21.40 -5.34 -10.80
CA PRO A 277 20.83 -5.43 -12.14
C PRO A 277 19.33 -5.74 -12.11
N HIS A 278 18.60 -5.14 -13.05
CA HIS A 278 17.18 -5.37 -13.26
C HIS A 278 16.82 -4.89 -14.68
N PRO A 279 15.85 -5.49 -15.39
CA PRO A 279 15.48 -5.04 -16.74
C PRO A 279 15.18 -3.53 -16.82
N PHE A 280 14.56 -2.99 -15.77
CA PHE A 280 14.32 -1.55 -15.60
C PHE A 280 15.62 -0.71 -15.64
N THR A 281 16.67 -1.10 -14.93
CA THR A 281 17.96 -0.36 -14.91
C THR A 281 18.78 -0.63 -16.16
N GLU A 282 18.72 -1.83 -16.74
CA GLU A 282 19.35 -2.17 -18.02
C GLU A 282 18.80 -1.34 -19.19
N ALA A 283 17.51 -0.98 -19.14
CA ALA A 283 16.89 -0.04 -20.07
C ALA A 283 17.35 1.42 -19.88
N GLY A 284 18.23 1.68 -18.91
CA GLY A 284 18.81 3.01 -18.64
C GLY A 284 18.04 3.85 -17.63
N ASN A 285 16.99 3.31 -16.99
CA ASN A 285 16.23 4.05 -15.99
C ASN A 285 17.00 4.14 -14.67
N THR A 286 17.01 5.33 -14.07
CA THR A 286 17.73 5.60 -12.81
C THR A 286 16.80 5.94 -11.64
N GLU A 287 15.53 6.24 -11.93
CA GLU A 287 14.51 6.55 -10.94
C GLU A 287 13.17 5.96 -11.37
N PHE A 288 12.30 5.66 -10.39
CA PHE A 288 10.93 5.21 -10.62
C PHE A 288 9.93 6.12 -9.92
N ASN A 289 8.76 6.28 -10.55
CA ASN A 289 7.62 7.01 -9.95
C ASN A 289 7.12 6.27 -8.71
N ALA A 290 7.11 6.95 -7.57
CA ALA A 290 6.77 6.39 -6.25
C ALA A 290 5.56 7.07 -5.58
N LEU A 291 5.21 8.30 -6.00
CA LEU A 291 4.02 9.00 -5.57
C LEU A 291 3.38 9.71 -6.76
N ILE A 292 2.12 9.39 -7.05
CA ILE A 292 1.30 10.04 -8.06
C ILE A 292 0.11 10.70 -7.41
N TRP A 293 -0.26 11.85 -7.92
CA TRP A 293 -1.48 12.55 -7.54
C TRP A 293 -2.29 12.90 -8.79
N MET A 294 -3.60 12.62 -8.73
CA MET A 294 -4.57 13.05 -9.71
C MET A 294 -5.51 14.07 -9.05
N PRO A 295 -5.42 15.37 -9.38
CA PRO A 295 -6.30 16.40 -8.85
C PRO A 295 -7.77 16.15 -9.26
N PRO A 296 -8.73 16.86 -8.66
CA PRO A 296 -10.11 16.89 -9.13
C PRO A 296 -10.19 17.17 -10.64
N GLY A 297 -11.11 16.50 -11.33
CA GLY A 297 -11.25 16.59 -12.78
C GLY A 297 -12.52 15.94 -13.31
N GLY A 298 -13.15 16.57 -14.30
CA GLY A 298 -14.42 16.11 -14.86
C GLY A 298 -15.52 16.13 -13.81
N GLN A 299 -16.16 14.98 -13.55
CA GLN A 299 -17.20 14.85 -12.52
C GLN A 299 -16.62 14.56 -11.12
N ARG A 300 -15.34 14.20 -11.01
CA ARG A 300 -14.68 13.91 -9.74
C ARG A 300 -14.21 15.20 -9.08
N ALA A 301 -14.72 15.46 -7.87
CA ALA A 301 -14.32 16.59 -7.03
C ALA A 301 -13.28 16.19 -5.96
N GLY A 302 -13.09 14.89 -5.71
CA GLY A 302 -12.07 14.36 -4.81
C GLY A 302 -10.76 14.03 -5.50
N ASP A 303 -9.71 13.83 -4.72
CA ASP A 303 -8.38 13.44 -5.17
C ASP A 303 -8.24 11.92 -5.35
N ILE A 304 -7.31 11.51 -6.22
CA ILE A 304 -6.78 10.13 -6.23
C ILE A 304 -5.27 10.23 -6.01
N VAL A 305 -4.75 9.44 -5.07
CA VAL A 305 -3.31 9.36 -4.75
C VAL A 305 -2.86 7.93 -4.94
N LEU A 306 -1.73 7.71 -5.61
CA LEU A 306 -1.09 6.41 -5.69
C LEU A 306 0.24 6.43 -4.94
N ILE A 307 0.36 5.57 -3.95
CA ILE A 307 1.55 5.39 -3.12
C ILE A 307 1.50 4.00 -2.46
N ASP A 308 2.66 3.37 -2.30
CA ASP A 308 2.71 2.00 -1.78
C ASP A 308 2.27 1.92 -0.31
N SER A 309 1.57 0.85 0.07
CA SER A 309 1.01 0.67 1.40
C SER A 309 2.06 0.52 2.50
N THR A 310 3.27 0.06 2.16
CA THR A 310 4.38 -0.08 3.12
C THR A 310 4.86 1.27 3.67
N HIS A 311 4.50 2.38 3.00
CA HIS A 311 4.71 3.71 3.55
C HIS A 311 3.78 4.04 4.72
N PHE A 312 2.78 3.21 5.03
CA PHE A 312 1.87 3.38 6.16
C PHE A 312 2.03 2.26 7.20
N THR A 313 3.09 1.46 7.07
CA THR A 313 3.43 0.40 8.02
C THR A 313 4.84 0.61 8.59
N THR A 314 5.04 0.19 9.83
CA THR A 314 6.34 0.27 10.53
C THR A 314 7.16 -1.01 10.43
N LEU A 315 6.73 -1.98 9.60
CA LEU A 315 7.35 -3.29 9.48
C LEU A 315 8.85 -3.19 9.11
N PHE A 316 9.21 -2.19 8.32
CA PHE A 316 10.57 -1.94 7.85
C PHE A 316 11.21 -0.70 8.50
N GLY A 317 10.69 -0.29 9.66
CA GLY A 317 11.15 0.90 10.40
C GLY A 317 10.21 2.09 10.23
N GLY A 318 10.63 3.24 10.74
CA GLY A 318 9.89 4.50 10.60
C GLY A 318 10.85 5.68 10.72
N THR A 319 10.62 6.70 9.90
CA THR A 319 11.43 7.93 9.89
C THR A 319 10.55 9.12 10.26
N ASP A 320 11.16 10.22 10.72
CA ASP A 320 10.40 11.45 10.95
C ASP A 320 9.83 12.02 9.65
N SER A 321 10.51 11.78 8.52
CA SER A 321 10.01 12.09 7.18
C SER A 321 8.70 11.32 6.87
N LEU A 322 8.63 10.04 7.24
CA LEU A 322 7.43 9.22 7.09
C LEU A 322 6.26 9.74 7.94
N LYS A 323 6.54 10.16 9.18
CA LYS A 323 5.52 10.79 10.04
C LYS A 323 4.99 12.10 9.45
N ASN A 324 5.83 12.88 8.77
CA ASN A 324 5.39 14.09 8.08
C ASN A 324 4.43 13.76 6.93
N LEU A 325 4.75 12.76 6.11
CA LEU A 325 3.82 12.27 5.07
C LEU A 325 2.47 11.87 5.69
N TRP A 326 2.47 11.15 6.81
CA TRP A 326 1.24 10.75 7.51
C TRP A 326 0.43 11.95 8.00
N ARG A 327 1.08 12.95 8.61
CA ARG A 327 0.41 14.18 9.05
C ARG A 327 -0.16 14.96 7.87
N ASN A 328 0.59 15.06 6.77
CA ASN A 328 0.15 15.76 5.57
C ASN A 328 -1.09 15.09 4.97
N LEU A 329 -1.12 13.75 4.87
CA LEU A 329 -2.31 13.01 4.45
C LEU A 329 -3.48 13.21 5.42
N ALA A 330 -3.23 13.15 6.73
CA ALA A 330 -4.25 13.28 7.75
C ALA A 330 -4.87 14.69 7.82
N THR A 331 -4.12 15.71 7.40
CA THR A 331 -4.55 17.11 7.42
C THR A 331 -4.77 17.69 6.02
N MET A 332 -4.74 16.83 4.99
CA MET A 332 -5.02 17.18 3.59
C MET A 332 -6.36 17.90 3.49
N LYS A 333 -6.42 18.97 2.70
CA LYS A 333 -7.61 19.84 2.58
C LYS A 333 -8.26 19.71 1.23
#